data_AF-A0A916HBN6-F1
#
_entry.id   AF-A0A916HBN6-F1
#
_cell.length_a   1.000
_cell.length_b   1.000
_cell.length_c   1.000
_cell.angle_alpha   90.00
_cell.angle_beta   90.00
_cell.angle_gamma   90.00
#
_symmetry.space_group_name_H-M   'P 1'
#
loop_
_entity.id
_entity.type
_entity.pdbx_description
1 polymer ?
#
loop_
_entity_poly.entity_id
_entity_poly.type
_entity_poly.pdbx_seq_one_letter_code
_entity_poly.pdbx_strand_id
1 'polypeptide(L)' 'MIGFFKMNTAKQINLMPNTPGIPLWQRNYHERVIRGEREMTAIREYIRQNPLKWEYDQENPETTTR' A
#
# COMPACT_ATOMS: atom_id res chain seq x y z
N MET A 1 9.91 12.61 0.55
CA MET A 1 8.45 12.74 0.76
C MET A 1 7.82 11.44 1.27
N ILE A 2 7.91 10.31 0.54
CA ILE A 2 7.30 9.03 0.97
C ILE A 2 7.83 8.49 2.31
N GLY A 3 9.15 8.54 2.53
CA GLY A 3 9.73 8.12 3.81
C GLY A 3 9.20 8.90 5.01
N PHE A 4 9.10 10.24 4.88
CA PHE A 4 8.53 11.10 5.92
C PHE A 4 7.05 10.79 6.16
N PHE A 5 6.26 10.57 5.09
CA PHE A 5 4.86 10.18 5.21
C PHE A 5 4.69 8.85 5.94
N LYS A 6 5.42 7.80 5.52
CA LYS A 6 5.38 6.48 6.16
C LYS A 6 5.78 6.55 7.64
N MET A 7 6.81 7.34 7.95
CA MET A 7 7.27 7.55 9.33
C MET A 7 6.22 8.22 10.21
N ASN A 8 5.66 9.36 9.78
CA ASN A 8 4.74 10.13 10.61
C ASN A 8 3.41 9.40 10.82
N THR A 9 2.87 8.79 9.77
CA THR A 9 1.63 8.01 9.85
C THR A 9 1.79 6.78 10.75
N ALA A 10 2.89 6.04 10.62
CA ALA A 10 3.18 4.90 11.50
C ALA A 10 3.35 5.34 12.96
N LYS A 11 4.04 6.46 13.21
CA LYS A 11 4.17 7.02 14.55
C LYS A 11 2.81 7.38 15.15
N GLN A 12 1.93 8.04 14.40
CA GLN A 12 0.60 8.41 14.89
C GLN A 12 -0.25 7.18 15.21
N ILE A 13 -0.26 6.18 14.33
CA ILE A 13 -1.01 4.94 14.55
C ILE A 13 -0.46 4.20 15.77
N ASN A 14 0.87 4.07 15.92
CA ASN A 14 1.46 3.39 17.06
C ASN A 14 1.23 4.09 18.42
N LEU A 15 0.79 5.35 18.42
CA LEU A 15 0.39 6.08 19.63
C LEU A 15 -1.09 5.90 19.98
N MET A 16 -1.89 5.28 19.10
CA MET A 16 -3.30 5.03 19.36
C MET A 16 -3.50 3.87 20.35
N PRO A 17 -4.59 3.85 21.12
CA PRO A 17 -4.92 2.70 21.96
C PRO A 17 -5.19 1.44 21.11
N ASN A 18 -4.79 0.27 21.61
CA ASN A 18 -5.00 -1.06 20.99
C ASN A 18 -4.32 -1.29 19.62
N THR A 19 -3.37 -0.44 19.23
CA THR A 19 -2.52 -0.70 18.06
C THR A 19 -1.16 -1.22 18.54
N PRO A 20 -0.87 -2.52 18.43
CA PRO A 20 0.44 -3.05 18.78
C PRO A 20 1.51 -2.42 17.87
N GLY A 21 2.75 -2.30 18.35
CA GLY A 21 3.89 -1.70 17.63
C GLY A 21 4.39 -2.52 16.42
N ILE A 22 3.48 -3.15 15.69
CA ILE A 22 3.76 -3.93 14.48
C ILE A 22 4.15 -3.00 13.32
N PRO A 23 4.98 -3.48 12.38
CA PRO A 23 5.27 -2.73 11.17
C PRO A 23 3.99 -2.45 10.38
N LEU A 24 3.59 -1.18 10.32
CA LEU A 24 2.37 -0.77 9.62
C LEU A 24 2.48 -0.86 8.09
N TRP A 25 3.65 -0.52 7.55
CA TRP A 25 3.86 -0.41 6.11
C TRP A 25 4.62 -1.62 5.59
N GLN A 26 4.17 -2.16 4.46
CA GLN A 26 4.99 -3.07 3.64
C GLN A 26 6.30 -2.37 3.21
N ARG A 27 7.37 -3.17 3.04
CA ARG A 27 8.68 -2.68 2.61
C ARG A 27 8.60 -2.12 1.18
N ASN A 28 9.41 -1.10 0.90
CA ASN A 28 9.45 -0.39 -0.39
C ASN A 28 8.13 0.34 -0.72
N TYR A 29 8.05 0.93 -1.90
CA TYR A 29 6.84 1.56 -2.43
C TYR A 29 6.88 1.47 -3.96
N HIS A 30 5.70 1.41 -4.58
CA HIS A 30 5.58 1.45 -6.04
C HIS A 30 5.58 2.91 -6.52
N GLU A 31 6.38 3.21 -7.53
CA GLU A 31 6.44 4.53 -8.16
C GLU A 31 6.29 4.38 -9.67
N ARG A 32 5.41 5.21 -10.26
CA ARG A 32 5.16 5.22 -11.70
C ARG A 32 4.74 6.62 -12.14
N VAL A 33 5.47 7.19 -13.10
CA VAL A 33 5.13 8.47 -13.73
C VAL A 33 4.07 8.23 -14.80
N ILE A 34 2.91 8.85 -14.64
CA ILE A 34 1.80 8.76 -15.60
C ILE A 34 2.03 9.75 -16.74
N ARG A 35 2.16 9.25 -17.99
CA ARG A 35 2.54 10.07 -19.16
C ARG A 35 1.40 10.28 -20.16
N GLY A 36 0.19 9.86 -19.82
CA GLY A 36 -0.99 10.11 -20.67
C GLY A 36 -2.29 9.52 -20.14
N GLU A 37 -3.38 9.89 -20.80
CA GLU A 37 -4.76 9.56 -20.39
C GLU A 37 -5.06 8.06 -20.36
N ARG A 38 -4.51 7.30 -21.31
CA ARG A 38 -4.70 5.83 -21.35
C ARG A 38 -4.14 5.17 -20.09
N GLU A 39 -2.96 5.60 -19.66
CA GLU A 39 -2.31 5.08 -18.46
C GLU A 39 -3.02 5.55 -17.19
N MET A 40 -3.45 6.82 -17.16
CA MET A 40 -4.27 7.35 -16.07
C MET A 40 -5.54 6.53 -15.87
N THR A 41 -6.25 6.22 -16.96
CA THR A 41 -7.48 5.42 -16.94
C THR A 41 -7.21 4.01 -16.42
N ALA A 42 -6.14 3.37 -16.90
CA ALA A 42 -5.76 2.04 -16.45
C ALA A 42 -5.39 1.99 -14.95
N ILE A 43 -4.64 2.99 -14.45
CA ILE A 43 -4.25 3.06 -13.03
C ILE A 43 -5.46 3.31 -12.13
N ARG A 44 -6.40 4.17 -12.55
CA ARG A 44 -7.65 4.38 -11.80
C ARG A 44 -8.45 3.09 -11.68
N GLU A 45 -8.58 2.34 -12.77
CA GLU A 45 -9.30 1.07 -12.75
C GLU A 45 -8.55 0.03 -11.90
N TYR A 46 -7.22 -0.01 -11.97
CA TYR A 46 -6.41 -0.86 -11.09
C TYR A 46 -6.68 -0.54 -9.60
N ILE A 47 -6.63 0.73 -9.19
CA ILE A 47 -6.90 1.14 -7.80
C ILE A 47 -8.29 0.69 -7.35
N ARG A 48 -9.31 0.86 -8.21
CA ARG A 48 -10.70 0.47 -7.91
C ARG A 48 -10.87 -1.05 -7.80
N GLN A 49 -10.18 -1.81 -8.64
CA GLN A 49 -10.30 -3.27 -8.68
C GLN A 49 -9.39 -3.98 -7.67
N ASN A 50 -8.31 -3.34 -7.20
CA ASN A 50 -7.30 -3.98 -6.35
C ASN A 50 -7.89 -4.65 -5.08
N PRO A 51 -8.79 -4.01 -4.31
CA PRO A 51 -9.37 -4.65 -3.13
C PRO A 51 -10.08 -5.97 -3.43
N LEU A 52 -10.72 -6.08 -4.60
CA LEU A 52 -11.43 -7.29 -5.04
C LEU A 52 -10.47 -8.41 -5.48
N LYS A 53 -9.23 -8.06 -5.80
CA LYS A 53 -8.20 -8.98 -6.31
C LYS A 53 -7.13 -9.30 -5.28
N TRP A 54 -7.15 -8.63 -4.12
CA TRP A 54 -6.07 -8.66 -3.13
C TRP A 54 -5.75 -10.06 -2.62
N GLU A 55 -6.75 -10.91 -2.41
CA GLU A 55 -6.56 -12.29 -1.94
C GLU A 55 -5.65 -13.11 -2.87
N TYR A 56 -5.70 -12.83 -4.19
CA TYR A 56 -4.94 -13.53 -5.21
C TYR A 56 -3.63 -12.81 -5.59
N ASP A 57 -3.34 -11.67 -4.96
CA ASP A 57 -2.16 -10.87 -5.27
C ASP A 57 -0.90 -11.53 -4.70
N GLN A 58 0.20 -11.47 -5.46
CA GLN A 58 1.48 -12.05 -5.04
C GLN A 58 2.12 -11.27 -3.88
N GLU A 59 1.84 -9.97 -3.79
CA GLU A 59 2.34 -9.10 -2.72
C GLU A 59 1.46 -9.20 -1.45
N ASN A 60 0.42 -10.05 -1.45
CA ASN A 60 -0.36 -10.33 -0.26
C ASN A 60 0.48 -11.15 0.74
N PRO A 61 0.78 -10.62 1.94
CA PRO A 61 1.57 -11.33 2.95
C PRO A 61 0.92 -12.64 3.41
N GLU A 62 -0.40 -12.73 3.37
CA GLU A 62 -1.16 -13.94 3.70
C GLU A 62 -0.93 -15.07 2.69
N THR A 63 -0.67 -14.73 1.41
CA THR A 63 -0.42 -15.70 0.33
C THR A 63 1.02 -16.21 0.34
N THR A 64 1.97 -15.40 0.84
CA THR A 64 3.41 -15.72 0.85
C THR A 64 3.84 -16.50 2.09
N THR A 65 3.00 -16.59 3.13
CA THR A 65 3.30 -17.38 4.33
C THR A 65 3.16 -18.88 4.02
N ARG A 66 4.26 -19.51 3.60
CA ARG A 66 4.49 -20.96 3.61
C ARG A 66 5.62 -21.30 4.56
#